data_AF-A0A970KEA9-F1
#
_entry.id   AF-A0A970KEA9-F1
#
_cell.length_a   1.000
_cell.length_b   1.000
_cell.length_c   1.000
_cell.angle_alpha   90.00
_cell.angle_beta   90.00
_cell.angle_gamma   90.00
#
_symmetry.space_group_name_H-M   'P 1'
#
loop_
_entity.id
_entity.type
_entity.pdbx_description
1 polymer ?
#
loop_
_entity_poly.entity_id
_entity_poly.type
_entity_poly.pdbx_seq_one_letter_code
_entity_poly.pdbx_strand_id
1 'polypeptide(L)'
;MKRMIGILGVSFLLLGFCATEVSAQGRLLRRLQEEVEKKAEEEIFKGREPSTNPNEEQQSNRQGTSNTRGGGLEAETPDVNRAIAEAETALASKDLKGAKLALKDAIWGVELEMGQKLLEALPEAVVALRVDPSADKVSSSGEELMGLMIERIYIGGDDMELHVNVGYNSALLSMNSMAAAGMYQQRSDRENLKQVQFQNHRGFIAYDDSSGYSLTVPFGQSSVLMLRGINFETERSFMEAVNQFSMDLIKQKLGIQ
;
A
#
# COMPACT_ATOMS: atom_id res chain seq x y z
N MET A 1 -23.46 49.63 24.54
CA MET A 1 -24.04 48.47 23.83
C MET A 1 -24.29 48.78 22.35
N LYS A 2 -23.23 49.07 21.57
CA LYS A 2 -23.29 49.23 20.09
C LYS A 2 -22.06 48.64 19.37
N ARG A 3 -21.20 47.91 20.09
CA ARG A 3 -19.96 47.31 19.56
C ARG A 3 -19.98 45.77 19.52
N MET A 4 -21.07 45.12 19.92
CA MET A 4 -21.19 43.65 19.93
C MET A 4 -22.09 43.07 18.83
N ILE A 5 -22.61 43.90 17.92
CA ILE A 5 -23.47 43.43 16.81
C ILE A 5 -22.68 43.30 15.49
N GLY A 6 -21.48 43.87 15.41
CA GLY A 6 -20.64 43.80 14.19
C GLY A 6 -19.88 42.49 14.00
N ILE A 7 -19.72 41.67 15.06
CA ILE A 7 -18.90 40.44 15.00
C ILE A 7 -19.75 39.20 14.65
N LEU A 8 -21.07 39.25 14.89
CA LEU A 8 -21.96 38.13 14.59
C LEU A 8 -22.38 38.07 13.10
N GLY A 9 -22.29 39.18 12.36
CA GLY A 9 -22.65 39.24 10.94
C GLY A 9 -21.54 38.76 9.97
N VAL A 10 -20.28 38.75 10.41
CA VAL A 10 -19.14 38.33 9.56
C VAL A 10 -18.88 36.83 9.68
N SER A 11 -19.25 36.19 10.80
CA SER A 11 -19.15 34.72 10.95
C SER A 11 -20.22 33.95 10.16
N PHE A 12 -21.35 34.56 9.80
CA PHE A 12 -22.40 33.87 9.05
C PHE A 12 -22.24 34.00 7.52
N LEU A 13 -21.40 34.91 7.03
CA LEU A 13 -21.13 35.09 5.59
C LEU A 13 -19.89 34.32 5.09
N LEU A 14 -19.13 33.70 6.00
CA LEU A 14 -17.96 32.88 5.70
C LEU A 14 -18.26 31.36 5.62
N LEU A 15 -19.50 30.95 5.92
CA LEU A 15 -19.96 29.56 5.87
C LEU A 15 -20.71 29.20 4.57
N GLY A 16 -20.73 30.10 3.57
CA GLY A 16 -21.57 29.97 2.37
C GLY A 16 -20.86 29.66 1.05
N PHE A 17 -19.54 29.43 1.00
CA PHE A 17 -18.80 29.35 -0.28
C PHE A 17 -17.82 28.18 -0.46
N CYS A 18 -17.92 27.11 0.33
CA CYS A 18 -17.05 25.92 0.16
C CYS A 18 -17.75 24.72 -0.50
N ALA A 19 -18.60 24.97 -1.49
CA ALA A 19 -19.14 23.89 -2.32
C ALA A 19 -19.33 24.37 -3.76
N THR A 20 -18.23 24.54 -4.48
CA THR A 20 -18.06 24.19 -5.92
C THR A 20 -16.68 24.61 -6.41
N GLU A 21 -16.05 23.72 -7.20
CA GLU A 21 -14.86 23.92 -8.05
C GLU A 21 -13.46 23.59 -7.45
N VAL A 22 -13.22 22.30 -7.20
CA VAL A 22 -11.90 21.71 -6.93
C VAL A 22 -11.12 21.37 -8.23
N SER A 23 -11.65 21.64 -9.42
CA SER A 23 -11.00 21.27 -10.69
C SER A 23 -10.07 22.34 -11.30
N ALA A 24 -10.10 23.59 -10.82
CA ALA A 24 -9.31 24.69 -11.40
C ALA A 24 -8.01 25.04 -10.63
N GLN A 25 -7.91 24.70 -9.34
CA GLN A 25 -6.74 25.03 -8.52
C GLN A 25 -5.54 24.09 -8.73
N GLY A 26 -5.78 22.85 -9.20
CA GLY A 26 -4.70 21.88 -9.47
C GLY A 26 -3.76 22.26 -10.62
N ARG A 27 -4.26 22.95 -11.66
CA ARG A 27 -3.43 23.36 -12.80
C ARG A 27 -2.47 24.50 -12.45
N LEU A 28 -2.86 25.40 -11.55
CA LEU A 28 -2.05 26.54 -11.16
C LEU A 28 -0.96 26.12 -10.17
N LEU A 29 -1.27 25.21 -9.24
CA LEU A 29 -0.29 24.57 -8.37
C LEU A 29 0.73 23.75 -9.15
N ARG A 30 0.31 23.03 -10.20
CA ARG A 30 1.24 22.28 -11.06
C ARG A 30 2.18 23.18 -11.85
N ARG A 31 1.68 24.31 -12.37
CA ARG A 31 2.52 25.32 -13.04
C ARG A 31 3.50 25.99 -12.09
N LEU A 32 3.09 26.25 -10.84
CA LEU A 32 3.98 26.77 -9.81
C LEU A 32 5.06 25.75 -9.44
N GLN A 33 4.73 24.46 -9.33
CA GLN A 33 5.74 23.41 -9.14
C GLN A 33 6.70 23.32 -10.32
N GLU A 34 6.20 23.31 -11.56
CA GLU A 34 7.02 23.27 -12.78
C GLU A 34 7.95 24.51 -12.88
N GLU A 35 7.49 25.71 -12.49
CA GLU A 35 8.34 26.91 -12.44
C GLU A 35 9.37 26.87 -11.30
N VAL A 36 9.03 26.28 -10.15
CA VAL A 36 9.95 26.12 -9.02
C VAL A 36 11.03 25.08 -9.34
N GLU A 37 10.68 23.95 -9.96
CA GLU A 37 11.66 22.97 -10.45
C GLU A 37 12.57 23.58 -11.51
N LYS A 38 12.00 24.30 -12.50
CA LYS A 38 12.80 24.95 -13.54
C LYS A 38 13.74 26.02 -12.99
N LYS A 39 13.30 26.78 -11.97
CA LYS A 39 14.19 27.74 -11.27
C LYS A 39 15.22 27.04 -10.40
N ALA A 40 14.88 25.92 -9.78
CA ALA A 40 15.84 25.12 -9.01
C ALA A 40 16.90 24.52 -9.94
N GLU A 41 16.52 24.03 -11.12
CA GLU A 41 17.44 23.60 -12.16
C GLU A 41 18.31 24.78 -12.65
N GLU A 42 17.73 25.93 -12.98
CA GLU A 42 18.50 27.12 -13.36
C GLU A 42 19.47 27.58 -12.25
N GLU A 43 19.10 27.51 -10.97
CA GLU A 43 19.97 27.84 -9.84
C GLU A 43 21.09 26.80 -9.63
N ILE A 44 20.79 25.50 -9.83
CA ILE A 44 21.77 24.41 -9.75
C ILE A 44 22.78 24.48 -10.92
N PHE A 45 22.35 24.94 -12.09
CA PHE A 45 23.17 25.07 -13.29
C PHE A 45 23.77 26.48 -13.50
N LYS A 46 23.38 27.48 -12.71
CA LYS A 46 24.01 28.81 -12.66
C LYS A 46 25.42 28.69 -12.07
N GLY A 47 26.40 28.52 -12.96
CA GLY A 47 27.82 28.45 -12.62
C GLY A 47 28.61 27.41 -13.42
N ARG A 48 27.95 26.58 -14.23
CA ARG A 48 28.64 25.77 -15.24
C ARG A 48 28.33 26.31 -16.63
N GLU A 49 29.27 27.06 -17.18
CA GLU A 49 29.30 27.24 -18.64
C GLU A 49 29.48 25.87 -19.31
N PRO A 50 28.88 25.65 -20.50
CA PRO A 50 29.27 24.52 -21.34
C PRO A 50 30.69 24.77 -21.83
N SER A 51 31.66 24.13 -21.19
CA SER A 51 33.06 24.15 -21.63
C SER A 51 33.16 23.52 -23.02
N THR A 52 33.25 24.37 -24.03
CA THR A 52 33.66 23.99 -25.37
C THR A 52 35.18 24.06 -25.40
N ASN A 53 35.86 22.93 -25.22
CA ASN A 53 37.29 22.82 -25.52
C ASN A 53 37.49 21.86 -26.71
N PRO A 54 38.10 22.32 -27.81
CA PRO A 54 38.39 21.50 -28.98
C PRO A 54 39.63 20.65 -28.73
N ASN A 55 39.51 19.35 -29.03
CA ASN A 55 40.58 18.36 -29.20
C ASN A 55 41.74 18.34 -28.18
N GLU A 56 41.63 17.43 -27.22
CA GLU A 56 42.78 16.58 -26.85
C GLU A 56 42.31 15.12 -26.82
N GLU A 57 42.67 14.39 -27.87
CA GLU A 57 42.62 12.93 -27.93
C GLU A 57 43.63 12.37 -26.91
N GLN A 58 43.18 12.17 -25.67
CA GLN A 58 43.76 11.18 -24.77
C GLN A 58 42.67 10.20 -24.36
N GLN A 59 42.60 9.13 -25.14
CA GLN A 59 41.76 7.97 -24.94
C GLN A 59 42.22 7.24 -23.66
N SER A 60 41.81 7.72 -22.49
CA SER A 60 41.90 6.94 -21.25
C SER A 60 40.72 5.97 -21.23
N ASN A 61 40.95 4.79 -21.81
CA ASN A 61 40.04 3.68 -21.82
C ASN A 61 39.96 3.05 -20.41
N ARG A 62 39.36 3.75 -19.45
CA ARG A 62 38.97 3.17 -18.16
C ARG A 62 37.53 2.71 -18.27
N GLN A 63 37.36 1.52 -18.84
CA GLN A 63 36.14 0.75 -18.72
C GLN A 63 35.87 0.56 -17.21
N GLY A 64 34.86 1.27 -16.68
CA GLY A 64 34.48 1.16 -15.27
C GLY A 64 34.31 -0.32 -14.92
N THR A 65 35.01 -0.78 -13.89
CA THR A 65 34.92 -2.19 -13.48
C THR A 65 33.50 -2.45 -12.99
N SER A 66 32.74 -3.23 -13.77
CA SER A 66 31.42 -3.69 -13.36
C SER A 66 31.56 -4.68 -12.21
N ASN A 67 30.64 -4.62 -11.26
CA ASN A 67 30.63 -5.57 -10.17
C ASN A 67 30.34 -6.97 -10.73
N THR A 68 31.29 -7.90 -10.56
CA THR A 68 31.19 -9.29 -11.04
C THR A 68 31.09 -10.29 -9.90
N ARG A 69 31.11 -9.83 -8.64
CA ARG A 69 31.05 -10.67 -7.44
C ARG A 69 30.33 -9.96 -6.29
N GLY A 70 29.56 -10.70 -5.51
CA GLY A 70 28.86 -10.18 -4.34
C GLY A 70 27.54 -10.91 -4.16
N GLY A 71 27.22 -11.30 -2.93
CA GLY A 71 26.00 -12.04 -2.60
C GLY A 71 24.77 -11.14 -2.34
N GLY A 72 24.92 -9.83 -2.48
CA GLY A 72 23.90 -8.86 -2.05
C GLY A 72 23.98 -8.57 -0.55
N LEU A 73 22.90 -8.02 -0.01
CA LEU A 73 22.74 -7.77 1.42
C LEU A 73 21.96 -8.94 2.04
N GLU A 74 22.35 -9.37 3.24
CA GLU A 74 21.54 -10.29 4.03
C GLU A 74 20.33 -9.52 4.58
N ALA A 75 19.14 -10.10 4.44
CA ALA A 75 17.92 -9.53 4.99
C ALA A 75 17.79 -9.93 6.47
N GLU A 76 18.15 -9.04 7.38
CA GLU A 76 17.88 -9.23 8.81
C GLU A 76 16.49 -8.69 9.15
N THR A 77 15.67 -9.55 9.74
CA THR A 77 14.40 -9.12 10.35
C THR A 77 14.72 -8.39 11.65
N PRO A 78 14.12 -7.22 11.92
CA PRO A 78 14.36 -6.49 13.17
C PRO A 78 13.99 -7.34 14.39
N ASP A 79 14.88 -7.37 15.39
CA ASP A 79 14.56 -7.91 16.71
C ASP A 79 13.66 -6.90 17.44
N VAL A 80 12.38 -7.24 17.55
CA VAL A 80 11.34 -6.39 18.15
C VAL A 80 11.70 -5.98 19.58
N ASN A 81 12.17 -6.91 20.40
CA ASN A 81 12.44 -6.63 21.81
C ASN A 81 13.64 -5.70 21.96
N ARG A 82 14.68 -5.93 21.16
CA ARG A 82 15.85 -5.05 21.10
C ARG A 82 15.46 -3.65 20.64
N ALA A 83 14.69 -3.54 19.57
CA ALA A 83 14.25 -2.26 19.01
C ALA A 83 13.37 -1.47 20.00
N ILE A 84 12.51 -2.13 20.77
CA ILE A 84 11.73 -1.49 21.85
C ILE A 84 12.67 -0.94 22.94
N ALA A 85 13.63 -1.74 23.41
CA ALA A 85 14.58 -1.31 24.45
C ALA A 85 15.45 -0.12 23.98
N GLU A 86 15.86 -0.11 22.72
CA GLU A 86 16.57 0.99 22.08
C GLU A 86 15.69 2.25 22.01
N ALA A 87 14.41 2.11 21.67
CA ALA A 87 13.45 3.22 21.64
C ALA A 87 13.23 3.83 23.03
N GLU A 88 13.07 3.01 24.06
CA GLU A 88 12.93 3.46 25.46
C GLU A 88 14.19 4.21 25.93
N THR A 89 15.37 3.70 25.60
CA THR A 89 16.66 4.32 25.96
C THR A 89 16.82 5.68 25.27
N ALA A 90 16.53 5.77 23.98
CA ALA A 90 16.59 7.02 23.22
C ALA A 90 15.54 8.04 23.70
N LEU A 91 14.34 7.58 24.08
CA LEU A 91 13.31 8.44 24.65
C LEU A 91 13.75 9.02 26.01
N ALA A 92 14.34 8.19 26.87
CA ALA A 92 14.85 8.59 28.18
C ALA A 92 15.98 9.64 28.06
N SER A 93 16.81 9.55 27.01
CA SER A 93 17.85 10.54 26.71
C SER A 93 17.35 11.77 25.94
N LYS A 94 16.04 11.86 25.66
CA LYS A 94 15.39 12.91 24.84
C LYS A 94 15.82 12.93 23.37
N ASP A 95 16.46 11.87 22.89
CA ASP A 95 16.69 11.68 21.46
C ASP A 95 15.41 11.18 20.78
N LEU A 96 14.53 12.13 20.44
CA LEU A 96 13.26 11.83 19.79
C LEU A 96 13.44 11.22 18.39
N LYS A 97 14.56 11.51 17.72
CA LYS A 97 14.83 10.95 16.39
C LYS A 97 15.22 9.48 16.52
N GLY A 98 16.17 9.17 17.40
CA GLY A 98 16.56 7.79 17.71
C GLY A 98 15.38 6.96 18.21
N ALA A 99 14.57 7.52 19.11
CA ALA A 99 13.37 6.84 19.63
C ALA A 99 12.37 6.52 18.51
N LYS A 100 12.15 7.45 17.57
CA LYS A 100 11.28 7.23 16.42
C LYS A 100 11.80 6.15 15.48
N LEU A 101 13.10 6.13 15.20
CA LEU A 101 13.70 5.13 14.30
C LEU A 101 13.62 3.73 14.91
N ALA A 102 14.04 3.57 16.17
CA ALA A 102 13.95 2.29 16.87
C ALA A 102 12.50 1.79 16.99
N LEU A 103 11.53 2.69 17.20
CA LEU A 103 10.11 2.30 17.20
C LEU A 103 9.63 1.83 15.81
N LYS A 104 10.11 2.44 14.72
CA LYS A 104 9.80 1.97 13.36
C LYS A 104 10.35 0.57 13.12
N ASP A 105 11.57 0.29 13.58
CA ASP A 105 12.18 -1.03 13.47
C ASP A 105 11.38 -2.08 14.27
N ALA A 106 10.93 -1.72 15.47
CA ALA A 106 10.07 -2.59 16.28
C ALA A 106 8.75 -2.91 15.57
N ILE A 107 8.08 -1.90 15.00
CA ILE A 107 6.82 -2.11 14.29
C ILE A 107 7.05 -2.97 13.04
N TRP A 108 8.11 -2.72 12.29
CA TRP A 108 8.46 -3.53 11.12
C TRP A 108 8.66 -5.01 11.51
N GLY A 109 9.41 -5.29 12.58
CA GLY A 109 9.56 -6.65 13.08
C GLY A 109 8.23 -7.30 13.49
N VAL A 110 7.35 -6.55 14.16
CA VAL A 110 6.00 -7.02 14.54
C VAL A 110 5.15 -7.34 13.30
N GLU A 111 5.18 -6.47 12.29
CA GLU A 111 4.43 -6.68 11.04
C GLU A 111 4.90 -7.96 10.32
N LEU A 112 6.21 -8.18 10.23
CA LEU A 112 6.77 -9.41 9.65
C LEU A 112 6.36 -10.66 10.43
N GLU A 113 6.45 -10.63 11.76
CA GLU A 113 5.99 -11.74 12.61
C GLU A 113 4.49 -12.02 12.45
N MET A 114 3.66 -10.98 12.41
CA MET A 114 2.22 -11.10 12.20
C MET A 114 1.91 -11.73 10.84
N GLY A 115 2.61 -11.29 9.79
CA GLY A 115 2.43 -11.84 8.45
C GLY A 115 2.80 -13.31 8.36
N GLN A 116 3.92 -13.70 8.97
CA GLN A 116 4.35 -15.11 9.01
C GLN A 116 3.34 -15.98 9.79
N LYS A 117 2.89 -15.51 10.96
CA LYS A 117 1.85 -16.19 11.76
C LYS A 117 0.52 -16.32 11.02
N LEU A 118 0.20 -15.38 10.13
CA LEU A 118 -0.99 -15.49 9.28
C LEU A 118 -0.78 -16.53 8.19
N LEU A 119 0.34 -16.51 7.46
CA LEU A 119 0.66 -17.51 6.44
C LEU A 119 0.59 -18.93 7.00
N GLU A 120 1.14 -19.18 8.19
CA GLU A 120 1.06 -20.48 8.87
C GLU A 120 -0.39 -20.90 9.22
N ALA A 121 -1.28 -19.93 9.39
CA ALA A 121 -2.68 -20.17 9.75
C ALA A 121 -3.61 -20.31 8.54
N LEU A 122 -3.19 -19.81 7.37
CA LEU A 122 -3.95 -19.99 6.13
C LEU A 122 -3.93 -21.47 5.70
N PRO A 123 -5.01 -21.99 5.07
CA PRO A 123 -5.09 -23.40 4.68
C PRO A 123 -3.90 -23.84 3.80
N GLU A 124 -3.46 -25.10 3.93
CA GLU A 124 -2.45 -25.67 3.02
C GLU A 124 -3.01 -26.03 1.63
N ALA A 125 -4.33 -26.21 1.56
CA ALA A 125 -5.05 -26.50 0.33
C ALA A 125 -6.42 -25.81 0.36
N VAL A 126 -6.91 -25.44 -0.83
CA VAL A 126 -8.23 -24.85 -1.04
C VAL A 126 -8.88 -25.56 -2.23
N VAL A 127 -9.93 -26.34 -1.97
CA VAL A 127 -10.53 -27.24 -2.98
C VAL A 127 -9.44 -28.18 -3.53
N ALA A 128 -9.13 -28.12 -4.83
CA ALA A 128 -8.08 -28.91 -5.49
C ALA A 128 -6.75 -28.16 -5.63
N LEU A 129 -6.67 -26.91 -5.15
CA LEU A 129 -5.47 -26.08 -5.21
C LEU A 129 -4.58 -26.32 -3.99
N ARG A 130 -3.27 -26.26 -4.18
CA ARG A 130 -2.26 -26.36 -3.10
C ARG A 130 -1.39 -25.12 -3.08
N VAL A 131 -0.88 -24.77 -1.90
CA VAL A 131 0.06 -23.65 -1.74
C VAL A 131 1.28 -23.82 -2.63
N ASP A 132 1.68 -22.73 -3.30
CA ASP A 132 3.04 -22.56 -3.81
C ASP A 132 3.87 -21.81 -2.75
N PRO A 133 4.66 -22.53 -1.93
CA PRO A 133 5.41 -21.91 -0.84
C PRO A 133 6.52 -20.98 -1.34
N SER A 134 6.92 -21.08 -2.62
CA SER A 134 7.93 -20.19 -3.20
C SER A 134 7.39 -18.80 -3.53
N ALA A 135 6.06 -18.68 -3.62
CA ALA A 135 5.36 -17.43 -3.88
C ALA A 135 4.86 -16.73 -2.60
N ASP A 136 4.96 -17.39 -1.44
CA ASP A 136 4.61 -16.78 -0.15
C ASP A 136 5.51 -15.57 0.11
N LYS A 137 4.88 -14.43 0.42
CA LYS A 137 5.61 -13.18 0.66
C LYS A 137 4.96 -12.40 1.78
N VAL A 138 5.81 -11.96 2.70
CA VAL A 138 5.46 -10.98 3.73
C VAL A 138 6.34 -9.77 3.52
N SER A 139 5.70 -8.61 3.39
CA SER A 139 6.42 -7.35 3.28
C SER A 139 5.78 -6.30 4.17
N SER A 140 6.61 -5.48 4.78
CA SER A 140 6.20 -4.21 5.33
C SER A 140 6.55 -3.14 4.31
N SER A 141 5.60 -2.30 3.93
CA SER A 141 5.97 -1.04 3.29
C SER A 141 6.87 -0.28 4.29
N GLY A 142 8.04 0.15 3.82
CA GLY A 142 9.17 0.50 4.69
C GLY A 142 9.03 1.83 5.43
N GLU A 143 10.17 2.49 5.64
CA GLU A 143 10.35 3.66 6.51
C GLU A 143 9.39 4.86 6.33
N GLU A 144 8.69 4.96 5.20
CA GLU A 144 7.85 6.11 4.84
C GLU A 144 6.35 5.79 4.76
N LEU A 145 6.00 4.50 4.67
CA LEU A 145 4.63 4.01 4.51
C LEU A 145 4.49 2.76 5.37
N MET A 146 4.08 2.88 6.62
CA MET A 146 3.82 1.69 7.45
C MET A 146 2.68 0.87 6.82
N GLY A 147 2.77 -0.46 6.87
CA GLY A 147 1.74 -1.32 6.30
C GLY A 147 2.23 -2.71 5.96
N LEU A 148 1.59 -3.70 6.55
CA LEU A 148 1.83 -5.11 6.28
C LEU A 148 1.06 -5.54 5.01
N MET A 149 1.76 -6.22 4.13
CA MET A 149 1.26 -6.83 2.89
C MET A 149 1.69 -8.30 2.87
N ILE A 150 0.70 -9.18 2.76
CA ILE A 150 0.90 -10.63 2.78
C ILE A 150 0.33 -11.18 1.48
N GLU A 151 1.12 -11.96 0.77
CA GLU A 151 0.76 -12.59 -0.49
C GLU A 151 0.95 -14.11 -0.34
N ARG A 152 -0.04 -14.88 -0.81
CA ARG A 152 0.04 -16.34 -0.96
C ARG A 152 -0.67 -16.76 -2.24
N ILE A 153 -0.11 -17.73 -2.95
CA ILE A 153 -0.71 -18.30 -4.16
C ILE A 153 -0.99 -19.78 -3.93
N TYR A 154 -2.17 -20.21 -4.37
CA TYR A 154 -2.52 -21.62 -4.50
C TYR A 154 -2.61 -21.95 -5.99
N ILE A 155 -2.02 -23.07 -6.40
CA ILE A 155 -1.96 -23.55 -7.78
C ILE A 155 -2.56 -24.95 -7.89
N GLY A 156 -3.13 -25.28 -9.03
CA GLY A 156 -3.71 -26.60 -9.33
C GLY A 156 -3.63 -26.97 -10.80
N GLY A 157 -4.42 -27.97 -11.20
CA GLY A 157 -4.56 -28.34 -12.62
C GLY A 157 -5.22 -27.25 -13.45
N ASP A 158 -5.08 -27.37 -14.78
CA ASP A 158 -5.73 -26.49 -15.76
C ASP A 158 -5.40 -24.99 -15.59
N ASP A 159 -4.17 -24.71 -15.15
CA ASP A 159 -3.67 -23.36 -14.87
C ASP A 159 -4.58 -22.58 -13.88
N MET A 160 -5.29 -23.31 -13.00
CA MET A 160 -6.16 -22.72 -12.00
C MET A 160 -5.31 -22.19 -10.84
N GLU A 161 -5.54 -20.93 -10.49
CA GLU A 161 -4.80 -20.25 -9.43
C GLU A 161 -5.75 -19.48 -8.50
N LEU A 162 -5.38 -19.40 -7.23
CA LEU A 162 -6.04 -18.56 -6.24
C LEU A 162 -5.00 -17.72 -5.50
N HIS A 163 -5.06 -16.42 -5.71
CA HIS A 163 -4.17 -15.43 -5.11
C HIS A 163 -4.84 -14.83 -3.88
N VAL A 164 -4.14 -14.86 -2.75
CA VAL A 164 -4.57 -14.30 -1.48
C VAL A 164 -3.67 -13.13 -1.14
N ASN A 165 -4.26 -11.95 -1.04
CA ASN A 165 -3.59 -10.72 -0.68
C ASN A 165 -4.26 -10.14 0.57
N VAL A 166 -3.48 -9.92 1.63
CA VAL A 166 -3.96 -9.30 2.86
C VAL A 166 -3.14 -8.04 3.12
N GLY A 167 -3.84 -6.91 3.19
CA GLY A 167 -3.26 -5.62 3.56
C GLY A 167 -3.72 -5.21 4.96
N TYR A 168 -2.78 -4.78 5.81
CA TYR A 168 -3.03 -4.24 7.14
C TYR A 168 -2.25 -2.94 7.33
N ASN A 169 -2.94 -1.88 7.75
CA ASN A 169 -2.40 -0.51 7.81
C ASN A 169 -1.77 -0.01 6.51
N SER A 170 -2.01 -0.67 5.38
CA SER A 170 -1.33 -0.38 4.12
C SER A 170 -2.02 0.71 3.30
N ALA A 171 -1.22 1.42 2.51
CA ALA A 171 -1.72 2.37 1.50
C ALA A 171 -2.63 1.72 0.45
N LEU A 172 -2.74 0.39 0.40
CA LEU A 172 -3.71 -0.33 -0.40
C LEU A 172 -5.17 0.14 -0.12
N LEU A 173 -5.45 0.65 1.08
CA LEU A 173 -6.73 1.27 1.41
C LEU A 173 -6.96 2.61 0.72
N SER A 174 -5.94 3.44 0.49
CA SER A 174 -6.13 4.69 -0.25
C SER A 174 -6.50 4.38 -1.69
N MET A 175 -5.89 3.35 -2.28
CA MET A 175 -6.25 2.84 -3.60
C MET A 175 -7.66 2.22 -3.62
N ASN A 176 -8.02 1.41 -2.61
CA ASN A 176 -9.34 0.80 -2.52
C ASN A 176 -10.46 1.77 -2.15
N SER A 177 -10.21 2.80 -1.35
CA SER A 177 -11.17 3.85 -1.04
C SER A 177 -11.41 4.77 -2.23
N MET A 178 -10.38 5.08 -3.02
CA MET A 178 -10.52 5.79 -4.30
C MET A 178 -11.24 4.93 -5.34
N ALA A 179 -10.92 3.64 -5.42
CA ALA A 179 -11.64 2.70 -6.30
C ALA A 179 -13.10 2.59 -5.88
N ALA A 180 -13.39 2.35 -4.60
CA ALA A 180 -14.74 2.25 -4.06
C ALA A 180 -15.53 3.56 -4.26
N ALA A 181 -14.92 4.73 -4.02
CA ALA A 181 -15.54 6.03 -4.29
C ALA A 181 -15.90 6.21 -5.78
N GLY A 182 -15.04 5.76 -6.69
CA GLY A 182 -15.34 5.69 -8.12
C GLY A 182 -16.48 4.71 -8.45
N MET A 183 -16.54 3.56 -7.77
CA MET A 183 -17.60 2.56 -7.96
C MET A 183 -18.97 3.02 -7.43
N TYR A 184 -19.03 3.79 -6.35
CA TYR A 184 -20.29 4.34 -5.83
C TYR A 184 -20.88 5.44 -6.73
N GLN A 185 -20.05 6.11 -7.54
CA GLN A 185 -20.49 7.15 -8.48
C GLN A 185 -21.01 6.60 -9.82
N GLN A 186 -20.73 5.33 -10.16
CA GLN A 186 -21.04 4.71 -11.46
C GLN A 186 -21.88 3.43 -11.32
N ARG A 187 -22.95 3.46 -10.52
CA ARG A 187 -23.81 2.28 -10.26
C ARG A 187 -24.66 1.83 -11.45
N SER A 188 -24.75 2.62 -12.53
CA SER A 188 -25.69 2.40 -13.63
C SER A 188 -25.17 1.49 -14.75
N ASP A 189 -23.89 1.12 -14.75
CA ASP A 189 -23.20 0.74 -16.00
C ASP A 189 -22.12 -0.35 -15.85
N ARG A 190 -22.08 -1.11 -14.74
CA ARG A 190 -21.18 -2.28 -14.62
C ARG A 190 -21.94 -3.57 -14.31
N GLU A 191 -22.16 -4.39 -15.34
CA GLU A 191 -22.77 -5.73 -15.25
C GLU A 191 -21.90 -6.74 -14.47
N ASN A 192 -20.59 -6.52 -14.39
CA ASN A 192 -19.61 -7.48 -13.84
C ASN A 192 -19.08 -7.12 -12.44
N LEU A 193 -19.77 -6.27 -11.69
CA LEU A 193 -19.43 -5.94 -10.31
C LEU A 193 -20.67 -6.02 -9.44
N LYS A 194 -20.57 -6.70 -8.30
CA LYS A 194 -21.67 -6.76 -7.33
C LYS A 194 -21.18 -6.72 -5.89
N GLN A 195 -22.03 -6.14 -5.05
CA GLN A 195 -21.82 -6.16 -3.60
C GLN A 195 -22.26 -7.51 -3.03
N VAL A 196 -21.46 -8.08 -2.14
CA VAL A 196 -21.73 -9.37 -1.48
C VAL A 196 -21.52 -9.28 0.02
N GLN A 197 -22.07 -10.26 0.73
CA GLN A 197 -21.80 -10.48 2.15
C GLN A 197 -20.88 -11.71 2.28
N PHE A 198 -19.66 -11.50 2.76
CA PHE A 198 -18.68 -12.56 2.99
C PHE A 198 -18.43 -12.69 4.50
N GLN A 199 -18.88 -13.80 5.11
CA GLN A 199 -18.71 -14.07 6.55
C GLN A 199 -18.99 -12.85 7.45
N ASN A 200 -20.19 -12.27 7.33
CA ASN A 200 -20.62 -11.07 8.07
C ASN A 200 -19.85 -9.77 7.76
N HIS A 201 -18.99 -9.75 6.75
CA HIS A 201 -18.35 -8.56 6.21
C HIS A 201 -18.93 -8.17 4.85
N ARG A 202 -19.08 -6.87 4.61
CA ARG A 202 -19.49 -6.35 3.29
C ARG A 202 -18.28 -6.37 2.38
N GLY A 203 -18.42 -6.97 1.20
CA GLY A 203 -17.39 -6.99 0.18
C GLY A 203 -17.95 -6.72 -1.20
N PHE A 204 -17.06 -6.77 -2.19
CA PHE A 204 -17.39 -6.66 -3.60
C PHE A 204 -16.76 -7.83 -4.33
N ILE A 205 -17.54 -8.46 -5.21
CA ILE A 205 -17.02 -9.42 -6.18
C ILE A 205 -17.10 -8.81 -7.56
N ALA A 206 -16.02 -8.96 -8.32
CA ALA A 206 -15.92 -8.54 -9.71
C ALA A 206 -15.49 -9.72 -10.59
N TYR A 207 -15.84 -9.66 -11.86
CA TYR A 207 -15.37 -10.57 -12.88
C TYR A 207 -14.81 -9.79 -14.07
N ASP A 208 -13.71 -10.30 -14.63
CA ASP A 208 -13.09 -9.77 -15.83
C ASP A 208 -12.51 -10.92 -16.64
N ASP A 209 -12.74 -10.93 -17.95
CA ASP A 209 -12.35 -12.04 -18.84
C ASP A 209 -10.83 -12.29 -18.84
N SER A 210 -10.03 -11.26 -18.60
CA SER A 210 -8.56 -11.36 -18.60
C SER A 210 -7.97 -11.78 -17.26
N SER A 211 -8.69 -11.51 -16.16
CA SER A 211 -8.16 -11.60 -14.80
C SER A 211 -8.93 -12.52 -13.85
N GLY A 212 -10.08 -13.03 -14.29
CA GLY A 212 -10.92 -13.97 -13.55
C GLY A 212 -11.82 -13.29 -12.52
N TYR A 213 -12.15 -14.03 -11.46
CA TYR A 213 -12.96 -13.51 -10.36
C TYR A 213 -12.07 -12.84 -9.31
N SER A 214 -12.58 -11.76 -8.71
CA SER A 214 -11.93 -11.13 -7.55
C SER A 214 -12.96 -10.82 -6.48
N LEU A 215 -12.62 -11.10 -5.22
CA LEU A 215 -13.39 -10.74 -4.04
C LEU A 215 -12.54 -9.81 -3.17
N THR A 216 -13.05 -8.60 -2.92
CA THR A 216 -12.42 -7.62 -2.04
C THR A 216 -13.30 -7.38 -0.83
N VAL A 217 -12.76 -7.64 0.36
CA VAL A 217 -13.44 -7.52 1.65
C VAL A 217 -12.66 -6.57 2.54
N PRO A 218 -13.07 -5.31 2.67
CA PRO A 218 -12.57 -4.42 3.71
C PRO A 218 -12.97 -4.93 5.10
N PHE A 219 -12.06 -4.85 6.06
CA PHE A 219 -12.32 -5.22 7.45
C PHE A 219 -11.46 -4.37 8.40
N GLY A 220 -11.90 -4.26 9.66
CA GLY A 220 -11.31 -3.29 10.58
C GLY A 220 -11.43 -1.85 10.04
N GLN A 221 -10.61 -0.94 10.57
CA GLN A 221 -10.52 0.44 10.05
C GLN A 221 -9.53 0.57 8.90
N SER A 222 -8.56 -0.35 8.85
CA SER A 222 -7.38 -0.22 8.01
C SER A 222 -6.91 -1.55 7.45
N SER A 223 -7.83 -2.43 7.04
CA SER A 223 -7.45 -3.72 6.46
C SER A 223 -8.32 -4.14 5.30
N VAL A 224 -7.75 -4.96 4.42
CA VAL A 224 -8.45 -5.51 3.27
C VAL A 224 -7.94 -6.91 2.95
N LEU A 225 -8.88 -7.80 2.66
CA LEU A 225 -8.63 -9.11 2.09
C LEU A 225 -9.01 -9.05 0.62
N MET A 226 -8.09 -9.38 -0.26
CA MET A 226 -8.33 -9.50 -1.69
C MET A 226 -7.99 -10.92 -2.14
N LEU A 227 -8.99 -11.60 -2.68
CA LEU A 227 -8.89 -12.96 -3.20
C LEU A 227 -9.13 -12.89 -4.69
N ARG A 228 -8.23 -13.44 -5.51
CA ARG A 228 -8.38 -13.47 -6.97
C ARG A 228 -8.25 -14.90 -7.47
N GLY A 229 -9.28 -15.38 -8.15
CA GLY A 229 -9.34 -16.71 -8.74
C GLY A 229 -9.21 -16.64 -10.26
N ILE A 230 -8.20 -17.32 -10.80
CA ILE A 230 -7.96 -17.46 -12.24
C ILE A 230 -8.48 -18.83 -12.69
N ASN A 231 -9.13 -18.88 -13.85
CA ASN A 231 -9.70 -20.10 -14.46
C ASN A 231 -10.77 -20.82 -13.62
N PHE A 232 -11.44 -20.13 -12.70
CA PHE A 232 -12.68 -20.65 -12.09
C PHE A 232 -13.82 -20.55 -13.10
N GLU A 233 -14.53 -21.66 -13.36
CA GLU A 233 -15.63 -21.69 -14.34
C GLU A 233 -16.82 -20.80 -13.96
N THR A 234 -17.13 -20.72 -12.67
CA THR A 234 -18.32 -20.03 -12.19
C THR A 234 -18.03 -19.24 -10.93
N GLU A 235 -18.82 -18.20 -10.71
CA GLU A 235 -18.80 -17.48 -9.45
C GLU A 235 -19.05 -18.41 -8.25
N ARG A 236 -19.90 -19.43 -8.41
CA ARG A 236 -20.20 -20.39 -7.34
C ARG A 236 -18.96 -21.17 -6.93
N SER A 237 -18.23 -21.74 -7.90
CA SER A 237 -17.01 -22.51 -7.59
C SER A 237 -15.91 -21.62 -7.01
N PHE A 238 -15.79 -20.37 -7.47
CA PHE A 238 -14.92 -19.38 -6.83
C PHE A 238 -15.34 -19.08 -5.39
N MET A 239 -16.63 -18.84 -5.15
CA MET A 239 -17.15 -18.55 -3.81
C MET A 239 -16.99 -19.74 -2.86
N GLU A 240 -17.14 -20.98 -3.33
CA GLU A 240 -16.86 -22.19 -2.56
C GLU A 240 -15.39 -22.29 -2.14
N ALA A 241 -14.46 -21.92 -3.02
CA ALA A 241 -13.04 -21.88 -2.69
C ALA A 241 -12.74 -20.81 -1.63
N VAL A 242 -13.17 -19.55 -1.84
CA VAL A 242 -12.84 -18.46 -0.91
C VAL A 242 -13.51 -18.59 0.47
N ASN A 243 -14.63 -19.32 0.57
CA ASN A 243 -15.27 -19.57 1.87
C ASN A 243 -14.44 -20.49 2.80
N GLN A 244 -13.36 -21.09 2.33
CA GLN A 244 -12.42 -21.84 3.18
C GLN A 244 -11.49 -20.94 4.00
N PHE A 245 -11.40 -19.65 3.67
CA PHE A 245 -10.67 -18.68 4.49
C PHE A 245 -11.55 -18.17 5.61
N SER A 246 -11.05 -18.12 6.85
CA SER A 246 -11.79 -17.56 7.98
C SER A 246 -11.42 -16.10 8.22
N MET A 247 -12.40 -15.20 8.10
CA MET A 247 -12.22 -13.78 8.44
C MET A 247 -11.84 -13.59 9.91
N ASP A 248 -12.45 -14.38 10.80
CA ASP A 248 -12.18 -14.30 12.23
C ASP A 248 -10.74 -14.72 12.54
N LEU A 249 -10.24 -15.78 11.90
CA LEU A 249 -8.85 -16.20 12.04
C LEU A 249 -7.88 -15.14 11.50
N ILE A 250 -8.16 -14.57 10.34
CA ILE A 250 -7.34 -13.50 9.74
C ILE A 250 -7.27 -12.31 10.70
N LYS A 251 -8.42 -11.83 11.18
CA LYS A 251 -8.50 -10.75 12.17
C LYS A 251 -7.71 -11.07 13.44
N GLN A 252 -7.87 -12.28 13.97
CA GLN A 252 -7.17 -12.73 15.18
C GLN A 252 -5.65 -12.70 15.00
N LYS A 253 -5.14 -13.22 13.89
CA LYS A 253 -3.71 -13.24 13.59
C LYS A 253 -3.12 -11.86 13.33
N LEU A 254 -3.96 -10.94 12.85
CA LEU A 254 -3.61 -9.53 12.69
C LEU A 254 -3.86 -8.68 13.95
N GLY A 255 -4.29 -9.26 15.07
CA GLY A 255 -4.53 -8.52 16.32
C GLY A 255 -5.72 -7.55 16.26
N ILE A 256 -6.66 -7.76 15.33
CA ILE A 256 -7.85 -6.92 15.14
C ILE A 256 -9.02 -7.52 15.90
N GLN A 257 -9.70 -6.70 16.71
CA GLN A 257 -10.93 -7.07 17.42
C GLN A 257 -12.16 -6.95 16.51
#